data_AF-A0A3R7WRG5-F1
#
_entry.id   AF-A0A3R7WRG5-F1
#
_cell.length_a   1.000
_cell.length_b   1.000
_cell.length_c   1.000
_cell.angle_alpha   90.00
_cell.angle_beta   90.00
_cell.angle_gamma   90.00
#
_symmetry.space_group_name_H-M   'P 1'
#
loop_
_entity.id
_entity.type
_entity.pdbx_description
1 polymer ?
#
loop_
_entity_poly.entity_id
_entity_poly.type
_entity_poly.pdbx_seq_one_letter_code
_entity_poly.pdbx_strand_id
1 'polypeptide(L)'
;EGPILSALADAGLTADKLSCVEIVGGGVRVASVKRRLAEILGLDKEKPNLGLSTTLNADEAVARGCALQCAILSPLFKVKDFSISDINNYPIRVSWEGAASADDDTNEDETDGAVQTPANANSILILTRKDDFPTTKRITFRRSEALVVEANYDETATPFLPPSPYTNLGKFTISGMSAGENGEAPRVRVNVRQDIHGLFEVASGQMMVEIKEEETKEAEAKEGEEKKEEGPKKKRFRKVDLKVESQVNGLTAADVNRASEEELTMAQQDRVIEETANKRNELETFVYDNRNHLSDKYSEFVSTSDRDAFDAKLNDMEDWLYSDEGFDSTKSVFQTKLDELRALLKPVDVRYQDHQDRPEAQAELKAVIEEYKKLANSTDDAYSHWTDDESNKLRDVSTKAETWLFDQLNAQANVPLTQDPVVTADQIRKKIVETRALALPIITKPKPLPKVEPPAAPVTSNDEDTKEGDKMDLD
;
A
#
# COMPACT_ATOMS: atom_id res chain seq x y z
N GLU A 1 -15.09 -1.99 -40.97
CA GLU A 1 -15.63 -0.66 -41.33
C GLU A 1 -16.77 -0.26 -40.42
N GLY A 2 -17.80 -1.11 -40.28
CA GLY A 2 -19.00 -0.86 -39.46
C GLY A 2 -18.75 -0.09 -38.16
N PRO A 3 -17.87 -0.57 -37.24
CA PRO A 3 -17.64 0.12 -35.97
C PRO A 3 -17.16 1.57 -36.10
N ILE A 4 -16.30 1.86 -37.08
CA ILE A 4 -15.73 3.20 -37.29
C ILE A 4 -16.82 4.15 -37.81
N LEU A 5 -17.60 3.69 -38.80
CA LEU A 5 -18.67 4.49 -39.40
C LEU A 5 -19.78 4.74 -38.39
N SER A 6 -20.15 3.75 -37.57
CA SER A 6 -21.11 3.91 -36.48
C SER A 6 -20.62 4.92 -35.44
N ALA A 7 -19.36 4.82 -35.00
CA ALA A 7 -18.79 5.75 -34.02
C ALA A 7 -18.77 7.21 -34.53
N LEU A 8 -18.39 7.42 -35.80
CA LEU A 8 -18.43 8.75 -36.44
C LEU A 8 -19.86 9.29 -36.51
N ALA A 9 -20.82 8.47 -36.96
CA ALA A 9 -22.22 8.84 -37.03
C ALA A 9 -22.79 9.18 -35.63
N ASP A 10 -22.42 8.43 -34.61
CA ASP A 10 -22.85 8.66 -33.24
C ASP A 10 -22.26 9.93 -32.65
N ALA A 11 -20.99 10.23 -32.94
CA ALA A 11 -20.36 11.48 -32.57
C ALA A 11 -20.88 12.69 -33.38
N GLY A 12 -21.62 12.47 -34.47
CA GLY A 12 -22.00 13.52 -35.41
C GLY A 12 -20.79 14.15 -36.12
N LEU A 13 -19.71 13.38 -36.27
CA LEU A 13 -18.44 13.81 -36.83
C LEU A 13 -18.17 13.13 -38.16
N THR A 14 -17.42 13.82 -39.01
CA THR A 14 -16.81 13.28 -40.22
C THR A 14 -15.32 13.05 -39.94
N ALA A 15 -14.69 12.12 -40.67
CA ALA A 15 -13.31 11.69 -40.39
C ALA A 15 -12.29 12.85 -40.49
N ASP A 16 -12.54 13.85 -41.33
CA ASP A 16 -11.72 15.06 -41.48
C ASP A 16 -11.69 15.95 -40.22
N LYS A 17 -12.65 15.78 -39.30
CA LYS A 17 -12.68 16.49 -38.02
C LYS A 17 -11.84 15.84 -36.93
N LEU A 18 -11.27 14.65 -37.18
CA LEU A 18 -10.42 13.96 -36.21
C LEU A 18 -9.02 14.57 -36.22
N SER A 19 -8.57 15.08 -35.07
CA SER A 19 -7.22 15.62 -34.91
C SER A 19 -6.14 14.54 -35.01
N CYS A 20 -6.42 13.33 -34.53
CA CYS A 20 -5.52 12.19 -34.58
C CYS A 20 -6.29 10.87 -34.54
N VAL A 21 -5.64 9.79 -34.97
CA VAL A 21 -6.16 8.41 -34.90
C VAL A 21 -5.11 7.55 -34.22
N GLU A 22 -5.23 7.37 -32.91
CA GLU A 22 -4.34 6.48 -32.15
C GLU A 22 -4.79 5.03 -32.29
N ILE A 23 -3.83 4.12 -32.48
CA ILE A 23 -4.10 2.68 -32.58
C ILE A 23 -3.43 1.91 -31.43
N VAL A 24 -4.19 1.02 -30.79
CA VAL A 24 -3.72 0.14 -29.70
C VAL A 24 -4.22 -1.30 -29.91
N GLY A 25 -3.57 -2.28 -29.29
CA GLY A 25 -3.88 -3.70 -29.38
C GLY A 25 -3.08 -4.45 -30.44
N GLY A 26 -2.81 -5.75 -30.20
CA GLY A 26 -1.96 -6.56 -31.10
C GLY A 26 -2.48 -6.68 -32.54
N GLY A 27 -3.81 -6.63 -32.74
CA GLY A 27 -4.44 -6.75 -34.06
C GLY A 27 -4.10 -5.61 -35.02
N VAL A 28 -3.81 -4.41 -34.51
CA VAL A 28 -3.47 -3.25 -35.36
C VAL A 28 -2.04 -3.30 -35.91
N ARG A 29 -1.23 -4.30 -35.54
CA ARG A 29 0.11 -4.54 -36.11
C ARG A 29 0.03 -5.06 -37.55
N VAL A 30 -1.09 -5.66 -37.95
CA VAL A 30 -1.28 -6.24 -39.28
C VAL A 30 -1.36 -5.12 -40.32
N ALA A 31 -0.47 -5.15 -41.31
CA ALA A 31 -0.34 -4.08 -42.31
C ALA A 31 -1.62 -3.86 -43.15
N SER A 32 -2.36 -4.94 -43.46
CA SER A 32 -3.65 -4.82 -44.17
C SER A 32 -4.72 -4.13 -43.32
N VAL A 33 -4.71 -4.34 -42.01
CA VAL A 33 -5.61 -3.64 -41.06
C VAL A 33 -5.27 -2.15 -41.06
N LYS A 34 -4.00 -1.78 -40.86
CA LYS A 34 -3.56 -0.36 -40.90
C LYS A 34 -3.96 0.32 -42.20
N ARG A 35 -3.73 -0.35 -43.34
CA ARG A 35 -4.11 0.19 -44.66
C ARG A 35 -5.61 0.42 -44.78
N ARG A 36 -6.41 -0.53 -44.29
CA ARG A 36 -7.87 -0.39 -44.33
C ARG A 36 -8.37 0.71 -43.40
N LEU A 37 -7.78 0.86 -42.22
CA LEU A 37 -8.09 1.96 -41.29
C LEU A 37 -7.80 3.32 -41.93
N ALA A 38 -6.61 3.48 -42.53
CA ALA A 38 -6.22 4.71 -43.21
C ALA A 38 -7.15 5.04 -44.39
N GLU A 39 -7.61 4.02 -45.14
CA GLU A 39 -8.59 4.19 -46.22
C GLU A 39 -9.94 4.71 -45.72
N ILE A 40 -10.51 4.08 -44.70
CA ILE A 40 -11.83 4.43 -44.16
C ILE A 40 -11.81 5.85 -43.58
N LEU A 41 -10.71 6.21 -42.92
CA LEU A 41 -10.55 7.49 -42.23
C LEU A 41 -9.98 8.60 -43.12
N GLY A 42 -9.71 8.31 -44.40
CA GLY A 42 -9.19 9.29 -45.35
C GLY A 42 -7.80 9.83 -44.97
N LEU A 43 -6.97 9.02 -44.33
CA LEU A 43 -5.64 9.43 -43.86
C LEU A 43 -4.61 9.44 -44.99
N ASP A 44 -3.61 10.30 -44.83
CA ASP A 44 -2.46 10.38 -45.74
C ASP A 44 -1.56 9.15 -45.60
N LYS A 45 -1.60 8.27 -46.60
CA LYS A 45 -0.88 7.00 -46.61
C LYS A 45 0.64 7.15 -46.79
N GLU A 46 1.12 8.32 -47.21
CA GLU A 46 2.56 8.59 -47.36
C GLU A 46 3.21 8.94 -46.01
N LYS A 47 2.40 9.28 -45.01
CA LYS A 47 2.91 9.53 -43.64
C LYS A 47 3.34 8.22 -42.96
N PRO A 48 4.25 8.31 -41.97
CA PRO A 48 4.58 7.18 -41.11
C PRO A 48 3.31 6.51 -40.59
N ASN A 49 3.31 5.17 -40.56
CA ASN A 49 2.15 4.36 -40.16
C ASN A 49 0.86 4.64 -40.95
N LEU A 50 0.96 5.12 -42.21
CA LEU A 50 -0.20 5.44 -43.05
C LEU A 50 -1.08 6.55 -42.45
N GLY A 51 -0.46 7.48 -41.72
CA GLY A 51 -1.14 8.58 -41.03
C GLY A 51 -1.77 8.21 -39.68
N LEU A 52 -1.66 6.95 -39.24
CA LEU A 52 -2.10 6.50 -37.92
C LEU A 52 -1.07 6.88 -36.86
N SER A 53 -1.53 7.39 -35.73
CA SER A 53 -0.68 7.68 -34.59
C SER A 53 -0.41 6.43 -33.75
N THR A 54 0.81 6.34 -33.23
CA THR A 54 1.28 5.25 -32.37
C THR A 54 2.07 5.82 -31.20
N THR A 55 1.55 6.89 -30.58
CA THR A 55 2.24 7.56 -29.46
C THR A 55 2.05 6.79 -28.16
N LEU A 56 0.96 6.03 -28.07
CA LEU A 56 0.67 5.11 -26.97
C LEU A 56 1.38 3.77 -27.18
N ASN A 57 1.81 3.13 -26.08
CA ASN A 57 2.27 1.75 -26.13
C ASN A 57 1.07 0.84 -26.46
N ALA A 58 1.13 0.17 -27.60
CA ALA A 58 0.00 -0.61 -28.12
C ALA A 58 -0.41 -1.78 -27.23
N ASP A 59 0.48 -2.32 -26.40
CA ASP A 59 0.19 -3.47 -25.54
C ASP A 59 -0.18 -3.05 -24.12
N GLU A 60 0.39 -1.94 -23.65
CA GLU A 60 0.31 -1.55 -22.23
C GLU A 60 -0.62 -0.36 -21.96
N ALA A 61 -1.01 0.42 -22.97
CA ALA A 61 -1.78 1.65 -22.76
C ALA A 61 -3.07 1.40 -21.98
N VAL A 62 -3.77 0.30 -22.28
CA VAL A 62 -4.99 -0.10 -21.57
C VAL A 62 -4.68 -0.44 -20.11
N ALA A 63 -3.69 -1.31 -19.86
CA ALA A 63 -3.32 -1.70 -18.49
C ALA A 63 -2.85 -0.52 -17.64
N ARG A 64 -2.08 0.41 -18.23
CA ARG A 64 -1.63 1.65 -17.58
C ARG A 64 -2.80 2.58 -17.26
N GLY A 65 -3.78 2.69 -18.16
CA GLY A 65 -5.03 3.41 -17.93
C GLY A 65 -5.83 2.82 -16.77
N CYS A 66 -5.97 1.48 -16.72
CA CYS A 66 -6.62 0.79 -15.59
C CYS A 66 -5.90 1.05 -14.26
N ALA A 67 -4.56 0.96 -14.24
CA ALA A 67 -3.78 1.25 -13.04
C ALA A 67 -3.94 2.71 -12.57
N LEU A 68 -3.98 3.67 -13.50
CA LEU A 68 -4.26 5.07 -13.18
C LEU A 68 -5.67 5.23 -12.62
N GLN A 69 -6.67 4.58 -13.19
CA GLN A 69 -8.04 4.61 -12.67
C GLN A 69 -8.13 3.99 -11.27
N CYS A 70 -7.45 2.88 -11.01
CA CYS A 70 -7.34 2.31 -9.66
C CYS A 70 -6.69 3.30 -8.67
N ALA A 71 -5.66 4.04 -9.11
CA ALA A 71 -5.04 5.06 -8.28
C ALA A 71 -5.97 6.26 -8.03
N ILE A 72 -6.77 6.68 -9.01
CA ILE A 72 -7.81 7.72 -8.86
C ILE A 72 -8.86 7.31 -7.80
N LEU A 73 -9.27 6.04 -7.80
CA LEU A 73 -10.26 5.51 -6.86
C LEU A 73 -9.70 5.21 -5.47
N SER A 74 -8.37 5.11 -5.33
CA SER A 74 -7.74 4.77 -4.05
C SER A 74 -7.72 5.96 -3.10
N PRO A 75 -8.15 5.81 -1.84
CA PRO A 75 -8.02 6.89 -0.85
C PRO A 75 -6.57 7.11 -0.39
N LEU A 76 -5.65 6.20 -0.74
CA LEU A 76 -4.25 6.24 -0.30
C LEU A 76 -3.33 7.02 -1.25
N PHE A 77 -3.75 7.22 -2.50
CA PHE A 77 -2.95 7.90 -3.51
C PHE A 77 -3.59 9.23 -3.87
N LYS A 78 -2.75 10.27 -4.03
CA LYS A 78 -3.18 11.55 -4.60
C LYS A 78 -2.59 11.67 -6.00
N VAL A 79 -3.46 11.56 -7.00
CA VAL A 79 -3.11 11.77 -8.41
C VAL A 79 -3.59 13.15 -8.87
N LYS A 80 -3.13 13.58 -10.05
CA LYS A 80 -3.62 14.82 -10.66
C LYS A 80 -5.10 14.65 -11.01
N ASP A 81 -5.89 15.70 -10.78
CA ASP A 81 -7.31 15.72 -11.11
C ASP A 81 -7.53 15.35 -12.59
N PHE A 82 -8.29 14.29 -12.80
CA PHE A 82 -8.61 13.74 -14.12
C PHE A 82 -10.04 13.20 -14.06
N SER A 83 -10.94 13.77 -14.87
CA SER A 83 -12.35 13.36 -14.95
C SER A 83 -12.58 12.54 -16.21
N ILE A 84 -13.26 11.41 -16.06
CA ILE A 84 -13.65 10.54 -17.17
C ILE A 84 -15.18 10.47 -17.17
N SER A 85 -15.78 10.73 -18.33
CA SER A 85 -17.17 10.42 -18.64
C SER A 85 -17.20 9.51 -19.86
N ASP A 86 -18.16 8.60 -19.88
CA ASP A 86 -18.39 7.69 -21.02
C ASP A 86 -19.88 7.69 -21.37
N ILE A 87 -20.24 7.14 -22.52
CA ILE A 87 -21.57 7.27 -23.10
C ILE A 87 -22.47 6.07 -22.81
N ASN A 88 -23.72 6.35 -22.46
CA ASN A 88 -24.76 5.34 -22.36
C ASN A 88 -25.26 4.95 -23.76
N ASN A 89 -24.94 3.74 -24.22
CA ASN A 89 -25.34 3.28 -25.55
C ASN A 89 -26.78 2.75 -25.63
N TYR A 90 -27.37 2.39 -24.49
CA TYR A 90 -28.65 1.66 -24.45
C TYR A 90 -29.63 2.41 -23.56
N PRO A 91 -30.74 2.95 -24.10
CA PRO A 91 -31.75 3.60 -23.28
C PRO A 91 -32.36 2.65 -22.24
N ILE A 92 -32.57 3.16 -21.02
CA ILE A 92 -33.09 2.40 -19.89
C ILE A 92 -34.41 3.01 -19.44
N ARG A 93 -35.44 2.16 -19.34
CA ARG A 93 -36.74 2.49 -18.79
C ARG A 93 -36.87 1.91 -17.39
N VAL A 94 -37.41 2.72 -16.49
CA VAL A 94 -37.76 2.31 -15.14
C VAL A 94 -39.28 2.29 -15.01
N SER A 95 -39.83 1.22 -14.46
CA SER A 95 -41.26 1.04 -14.18
C SER A 95 -41.50 0.71 -12.71
N TRP A 96 -42.70 0.99 -12.21
CA TRP A 96 -43.09 0.71 -10.83
C TRP A 96 -44.55 0.26 -10.70
N GLU A 97 -44.85 -0.40 -9.58
CA GLU A 97 -46.19 -0.92 -9.29
C GLU A 97 -47.17 0.19 -8.85
N GLY A 98 -48.36 0.21 -9.46
CA GLY A 98 -49.46 1.12 -9.11
C GLY A 98 -49.37 2.53 -9.72
N ALA A 99 -50.52 3.19 -9.85
CA ALA A 99 -50.60 4.62 -10.20
C ALA A 99 -50.21 5.45 -8.97
N ALA A 100 -48.93 5.41 -8.59
CA ALA A 100 -48.39 6.40 -7.67
C ALA A 100 -48.36 7.73 -8.42
N SER A 101 -49.03 8.76 -7.90
CA SER A 101 -48.88 10.11 -8.40
C SER A 101 -47.43 10.53 -8.20
N ALA A 102 -46.62 10.32 -9.23
CA ALA A 102 -45.36 10.98 -9.37
C ALA A 102 -45.70 12.47 -9.42
N ASP A 103 -45.38 13.17 -8.35
CA ASP A 103 -45.90 14.49 -8.08
C ASP A 103 -45.18 15.50 -8.97
N ASP A 104 -45.94 16.41 -9.60
CA ASP A 104 -45.39 17.52 -10.37
C ASP A 104 -44.84 18.55 -9.40
N ASP A 105 -43.57 18.37 -9.02
CA ASP A 105 -42.85 19.17 -8.04
C ASP A 105 -42.47 20.53 -8.66
N THR A 106 -43.48 21.36 -8.95
CA THR A 106 -43.32 22.70 -9.52
C THR A 106 -42.86 23.75 -8.51
N ASN A 107 -42.66 23.38 -7.23
CA ASN A 107 -42.17 24.27 -6.19
C ASN A 107 -41.06 23.60 -5.35
N GLU A 108 -39.81 24.00 -5.66
CA GLU A 108 -38.60 23.91 -4.82
C GLU A 108 -37.85 22.57 -4.69
N ASP A 109 -36.83 22.42 -5.54
CA ASP A 109 -35.38 22.57 -5.23
C ASP A 109 -34.71 22.28 -6.57
N GLU A 110 -34.09 23.28 -7.23
CA GLU A 110 -33.24 23.10 -8.42
C GLU A 110 -31.97 22.31 -8.04
N THR A 111 -32.16 21.08 -7.58
CA THR A 111 -31.10 20.12 -7.33
C THR A 111 -30.93 19.28 -8.59
N ASP A 112 -29.71 19.30 -9.13
CA ASP A 112 -29.30 18.52 -10.30
C ASP A 112 -29.88 17.10 -10.25
N GLY A 113 -30.59 16.71 -11.32
CA GLY A 113 -31.05 15.33 -11.56
C GLY A 113 -32.52 15.03 -11.25
N ALA A 114 -33.35 15.99 -10.85
CA ALA A 114 -34.80 15.76 -10.73
C ALA A 114 -35.42 15.51 -12.13
N VAL A 115 -36.18 14.41 -12.26
CA VAL A 115 -36.85 14.08 -13.53
C VAL A 115 -38.34 14.34 -13.41
N GLN A 116 -38.87 15.18 -14.32
CA GLN A 116 -40.31 15.40 -14.44
C GLN A 116 -40.98 14.11 -14.89
N THR A 117 -41.96 13.67 -14.12
CA THR A 117 -42.73 12.45 -14.37
C THR A 117 -44.15 12.87 -14.71
N PRO A 118 -44.73 12.38 -15.83
CA PRO A 118 -46.12 12.69 -16.15
C PRO A 118 -47.05 12.18 -15.04
N ALA A 119 -48.05 12.99 -14.66
CA ALA A 119 -49.05 12.58 -13.68
C ALA A 119 -49.71 11.25 -14.12
N ASN A 120 -49.81 10.29 -13.19
CA ASN A 120 -50.34 8.94 -13.39
C ASN A 120 -49.52 8.00 -14.30
N ALA A 121 -48.27 8.33 -14.64
CA ALA A 121 -47.37 7.36 -15.28
C ALA A 121 -46.89 6.27 -14.29
N ASN A 122 -46.72 5.05 -14.79
CA ASN A 122 -46.14 3.92 -14.07
C ASN A 122 -44.75 3.53 -14.60
N SER A 123 -44.21 4.31 -15.54
CA SER A 123 -42.86 4.14 -16.07
C SER A 123 -42.30 5.44 -16.63
N ILE A 124 -40.97 5.52 -16.73
CA ILE A 124 -40.25 6.63 -17.34
C ILE A 124 -39.00 6.14 -18.06
N LEU A 125 -38.71 6.74 -19.22
CA LEU A 125 -37.42 6.59 -19.87
C LEU A 125 -36.39 7.41 -19.09
N ILE A 126 -35.59 6.73 -18.27
CA ILE A 126 -34.74 7.41 -17.30
C ILE A 126 -33.37 7.74 -17.88
N LEU A 127 -32.79 6.87 -18.71
CA LEU A 127 -31.51 7.10 -19.38
C LEU A 127 -31.72 7.01 -20.88
N THR A 128 -31.20 7.97 -21.63
CA THR A 128 -31.31 7.98 -23.08
C THR A 128 -29.97 7.63 -23.72
N ARG A 129 -30.00 7.37 -25.03
CA ARG A 129 -28.79 7.05 -25.78
C ARG A 129 -27.91 8.30 -25.86
N LYS A 130 -26.60 8.13 -25.63
CA LYS A 130 -25.58 9.18 -25.56
C LYS A 130 -25.69 10.09 -24.32
N ASP A 131 -26.49 9.72 -23.32
CA ASP A 131 -26.35 10.33 -21.98
C ASP A 131 -24.94 9.99 -21.45
N ASP A 132 -24.29 10.94 -20.78
CA ASP A 132 -23.01 10.68 -20.12
C ASP A 132 -23.22 9.93 -18.79
N PHE A 133 -22.29 9.05 -18.43
CA PHE A 133 -22.19 8.43 -17.11
C PHE A 133 -20.77 8.64 -16.50
N PRO A 134 -20.64 8.68 -15.16
CA PRO A 134 -21.66 8.40 -14.14
C PRO A 134 -22.74 9.49 -14.05
N THR A 135 -24.00 9.08 -13.84
CA THR A 135 -25.13 10.02 -13.68
C THR A 135 -26.12 9.53 -12.63
N THR A 136 -26.75 10.45 -11.89
CA THR A 136 -27.77 10.15 -10.88
C THR A 136 -29.02 10.95 -11.19
N LYS A 137 -30.17 10.26 -11.27
CA LYS A 137 -31.48 10.83 -11.52
C LYS A 137 -32.42 10.52 -10.35
N ARG A 138 -33.26 11.48 -9.98
CA ARG A 138 -34.17 11.37 -8.85
C ARG A 138 -35.61 11.27 -9.32
N ILE A 139 -36.30 10.27 -8.82
CA ILE A 139 -37.74 10.06 -9.00
C ILE A 139 -38.42 10.29 -7.65
N THR A 140 -39.50 11.09 -7.63
CA THR A 140 -40.26 11.38 -6.41
C THR A 140 -41.63 10.71 -6.48
N PHE A 141 -42.01 10.04 -5.39
CA PHE A 141 -43.30 9.37 -5.21
C PHE A 141 -44.02 9.90 -3.98
N ARG A 142 -45.35 9.84 -3.95
CA ARG A 142 -46.12 9.89 -2.70
C ARG A 142 -46.66 8.50 -2.38
N ARG A 143 -46.08 7.84 -1.37
CA ARG A 143 -46.41 6.44 -1.04
C ARG A 143 -46.06 6.08 0.40
N SER A 144 -46.93 5.32 1.06
CA SER A 144 -46.73 4.80 2.44
C SER A 144 -46.40 3.31 2.49
N GLU A 145 -46.56 2.58 1.39
CA GLU A 145 -46.30 1.14 1.27
C GLU A 145 -45.02 0.86 0.48
N ALA A 146 -44.50 -0.36 0.58
CA ALA A 146 -43.36 -0.82 -0.20
C ALA A 146 -43.50 -0.51 -1.69
N LEU A 147 -42.40 -0.10 -2.32
CA LEU A 147 -42.33 0.32 -3.71
C LEU A 147 -41.40 -0.64 -4.45
N VAL A 148 -41.92 -1.27 -5.48
CA VAL A 148 -41.14 -2.09 -6.41
C VAL A 148 -40.82 -1.27 -7.64
N VAL A 149 -39.54 -1.20 -7.98
CA VAL A 149 -39.00 -0.51 -9.16
C VAL A 149 -38.30 -1.55 -10.03
N GLU A 150 -38.67 -1.65 -11.30
CA GLU A 150 -38.06 -2.57 -12.27
C GLU A 150 -37.36 -1.76 -13.36
N ALA A 151 -36.12 -2.13 -13.67
CA ALA A 151 -35.33 -1.50 -14.73
C ALA A 151 -35.19 -2.46 -15.91
N ASN A 152 -35.48 -1.96 -17.11
CA ASN A 152 -35.37 -2.71 -18.35
C ASN A 152 -34.74 -1.84 -19.42
N TYR A 153 -34.04 -2.44 -20.39
CA TYR A 153 -33.75 -1.75 -21.63
C TYR A 153 -35.06 -1.33 -22.30
N ASP A 154 -35.13 -0.08 -22.75
CA ASP A 154 -36.28 0.43 -23.48
C ASP A 154 -36.38 -0.23 -24.87
N GLU A 155 -37.57 -0.29 -25.45
CA GLU A 155 -37.79 -0.86 -26.79
C GLU A 155 -36.94 -0.15 -27.86
N THR A 156 -36.61 1.14 -27.68
CA THR A 156 -35.71 1.88 -28.57
C THR A 156 -34.26 1.41 -28.52
N ALA A 157 -33.88 0.62 -27.51
CA ALA A 157 -32.56 0.00 -27.41
C ALA A 157 -32.42 -1.25 -28.31
N THR A 158 -33.52 -1.91 -28.68
CA THR A 158 -33.52 -3.19 -29.41
C THR A 158 -32.65 -3.20 -30.67
N PRO A 159 -32.60 -2.15 -31.52
CA PRO A 159 -31.72 -2.13 -32.71
C PRO A 159 -30.22 -2.15 -32.39
N PHE A 160 -29.84 -1.78 -31.16
CA PHE A 160 -28.45 -1.63 -30.73
C PHE A 160 -28.00 -2.79 -29.83
N LEU A 161 -28.94 -3.50 -29.22
CA LEU A 161 -28.64 -4.64 -28.37
C LEU A 161 -28.26 -5.87 -29.21
N PRO A 162 -27.32 -6.70 -28.72
CA PRO A 162 -27.16 -8.06 -29.24
C PRO A 162 -28.47 -8.83 -29.15
N PRO A 163 -28.75 -9.78 -30.07
CA PRO A 163 -29.93 -10.63 -29.97
C PRO A 163 -29.98 -11.36 -28.62
N SER A 164 -30.92 -10.96 -27.76
CA SER A 164 -31.06 -11.48 -26.41
C SER A 164 -32.54 -11.47 -26.00
N PRO A 165 -33.05 -12.54 -25.38
CA PRO A 165 -34.38 -12.53 -24.78
C PRO A 165 -34.42 -11.75 -23.45
N TYR A 166 -33.26 -11.36 -22.91
CA TYR A 166 -33.14 -10.70 -21.61
C TYR A 166 -33.01 -9.18 -21.79
N THR A 167 -34.06 -8.46 -21.41
CA THR A 167 -34.08 -6.99 -21.36
C THR A 167 -34.10 -6.44 -19.95
N ASN A 168 -34.33 -7.29 -18.94
CA ASN A 168 -34.38 -6.90 -17.54
C ASN A 168 -32.97 -6.69 -16.95
N LEU A 169 -32.79 -5.53 -16.33
CA LEU A 169 -31.55 -5.14 -15.66
C LEU A 169 -31.60 -5.44 -14.16
N GLY A 170 -32.79 -5.35 -13.57
CA GLY A 170 -33.01 -5.72 -12.19
C GLY A 170 -34.36 -5.29 -11.66
N LYS A 171 -34.66 -5.78 -10.45
CA LYS A 171 -35.82 -5.45 -9.65
C LYS A 171 -35.34 -4.94 -8.30
N PHE A 172 -35.86 -3.81 -7.88
CA PHE A 172 -35.43 -3.08 -6.70
C PHE A 172 -36.63 -2.83 -5.79
N THR A 173 -36.55 -3.29 -4.55
CA THR A 173 -37.63 -3.16 -3.57
C THR A 173 -37.22 -2.13 -2.52
N ILE A 174 -37.95 -1.01 -2.47
CA ILE A 174 -37.78 0.03 -1.46
C ILE A 174 -38.82 -0.20 -0.36
N SER A 175 -38.36 -0.31 0.88
CA SER A 175 -39.18 -0.64 2.05
C SER A 175 -38.85 0.23 3.26
N GLY A 176 -39.73 0.20 4.28
CA GLY A 176 -39.58 1.01 5.50
C GLY A 176 -40.28 2.37 5.44
N MET A 177 -41.11 2.61 4.41
CA MET A 177 -42.00 3.77 4.38
C MET A 177 -43.10 3.62 5.43
N SER A 178 -43.53 4.73 6.02
CA SER A 178 -44.65 4.80 6.97
C SER A 178 -45.55 5.98 6.63
N ALA A 179 -46.86 5.86 6.88
CA ALA A 179 -47.76 7.00 6.72
C ALA A 179 -47.30 8.20 7.56
N GLY A 180 -47.50 9.42 7.05
CA GLY A 180 -47.25 10.63 7.83
C GLY A 180 -48.20 10.75 9.02
N GLU A 181 -47.93 11.69 9.93
CA GLU A 181 -48.73 11.90 11.16
C GLU A 181 -50.23 12.10 10.90
N ASN A 182 -50.61 12.62 9.72
CA ASN A 182 -52.00 12.88 9.32
C ASN A 182 -52.64 11.73 8.53
N GLY A 183 -51.96 10.59 8.38
CA GLY A 183 -52.39 9.47 7.52
C GLY A 183 -52.12 9.69 6.02
N GLU A 184 -51.50 10.81 5.64
CA GLU A 184 -51.11 11.11 4.27
C GLU A 184 -49.89 10.28 3.82
N ALA A 185 -49.85 9.94 2.53
CA ALA A 185 -48.71 9.25 1.95
C ALA A 185 -47.49 10.19 1.91
N PRO A 186 -46.37 9.84 2.57
CA PRO A 186 -45.20 10.71 2.63
C PRO A 186 -44.55 10.84 1.25
N ARG A 187 -43.74 11.88 1.09
CA ARG A 187 -42.92 12.09 -0.09
C ARG A 187 -41.68 11.19 -0.01
N VAL A 188 -41.47 10.35 -1.02
CA VAL A 188 -40.38 9.38 -1.12
C VAL A 188 -39.52 9.71 -2.34
N ARG A 189 -38.24 10.01 -2.12
CA ARG A 189 -37.26 10.30 -3.16
C ARG A 189 -36.43 9.04 -3.40
N VAL A 190 -36.44 8.53 -4.63
CA VAL A 190 -35.61 7.41 -5.08
C VAL A 190 -34.56 7.95 -6.02
N ASN A 191 -33.29 7.79 -5.67
CA ASN A 191 -32.18 8.13 -6.55
C ASN A 191 -31.75 6.87 -7.30
N VAL A 192 -31.85 6.90 -8.62
CA VAL A 192 -31.35 5.88 -9.52
C VAL A 192 -30.09 6.38 -10.18
N ARG A 193 -29.12 5.50 -10.41
CA ARG A 193 -27.78 5.86 -10.84
C ARG A 193 -27.29 4.92 -11.92
N GLN A 194 -26.59 5.47 -12.90
CA GLN A 194 -25.61 4.73 -13.69
C GLN A 194 -24.23 5.06 -13.10
N ASP A 195 -23.56 4.06 -12.54
CA ASP A 195 -22.31 4.27 -11.81
C ASP A 195 -21.11 4.47 -12.75
N ILE A 196 -19.91 4.55 -12.18
CA ILE A 196 -18.67 4.73 -12.96
C ILE A 196 -18.31 3.49 -13.81
N HIS A 197 -18.99 2.36 -13.58
CA HIS A 197 -18.82 1.11 -14.31
C HIS A 197 -19.89 0.94 -15.39
N GLY A 198 -20.79 1.92 -15.55
CA GLY A 198 -21.89 1.87 -16.50
C GLY A 198 -23.07 1.00 -16.03
N LEU A 199 -23.06 0.54 -14.77
CA LEU A 199 -24.09 -0.32 -14.21
C LEU A 199 -25.25 0.51 -13.64
N PHE A 200 -26.48 0.06 -13.89
CA PHE A 200 -27.68 0.69 -13.35
C PHE A 200 -27.97 0.17 -11.93
N GLU A 201 -28.20 1.09 -11.00
CA GLU A 201 -28.57 0.79 -9.61
C GLU A 201 -29.64 1.75 -9.06
N VAL A 202 -30.35 1.33 -8.02
CA VAL A 202 -31.09 2.23 -7.13
C VAL A 202 -30.17 2.57 -5.95
N ALA A 203 -29.48 3.70 -6.05
CA ALA A 203 -28.45 4.10 -5.08
C ALA A 203 -29.01 4.43 -3.69
N SER A 204 -30.23 4.99 -3.60
CA SER A 204 -30.86 5.30 -2.31
C SER A 204 -32.36 5.55 -2.43
N GLY A 205 -33.12 5.20 -1.38
CA GLY A 205 -34.49 5.67 -1.16
C GLY A 205 -34.56 6.53 0.11
N GLN A 206 -35.25 7.67 0.08
CA GLN A 206 -35.37 8.60 1.21
C GLN A 206 -36.82 9.06 1.39
N MET A 207 -37.36 8.88 2.59
CA MET A 207 -38.65 9.43 2.99
C MET A 207 -38.46 10.83 3.57
N MET A 208 -39.25 11.80 3.10
CA MET A 208 -39.26 13.19 3.56
C MET A 208 -40.39 13.36 4.58
N VAL A 209 -40.04 13.55 5.85
CA VAL A 209 -40.99 13.76 6.95
C VAL A 209 -41.06 15.25 7.27
N GLU A 210 -42.24 15.86 7.18
CA GLU A 210 -42.43 17.29 7.51
C GLU A 210 -42.16 17.53 9.01
N ILE A 211 -41.32 18.52 9.33
CA ILE A 211 -41.07 18.97 10.70
C ILE A 211 -42.02 20.13 10.97
N LYS A 212 -42.93 19.98 11.94
CA LYS A 212 -43.72 21.10 12.47
C LYS A 212 -42.82 21.93 13.39
N GLU A 213 -42.59 23.21 13.07
CA GLU A 213 -41.96 24.15 14.01
C GLU A 213 -42.98 24.49 15.10
N GLU A 214 -42.71 24.11 16.37
CA GLU A 214 -43.43 24.67 17.51
C GLU A 214 -42.96 26.13 17.72
N GLU A 215 -43.87 27.09 17.56
CA GLU A 215 -43.62 28.51 17.81
C GLU A 215 -43.24 28.74 19.29
N THR A 216 -41.95 28.87 19.60
CA THR A 216 -41.52 29.53 20.84
C THR A 216 -41.64 31.04 20.62
N LYS A 217 -42.77 31.61 21.07
CA LYS A 217 -42.98 33.06 21.10
C LYS A 217 -42.21 33.67 22.29
N GLU A 218 -41.01 34.18 22.04
CA GLU A 218 -40.49 35.31 22.82
C GLU A 218 -40.67 36.58 22.00
N ALA A 219 -41.59 37.41 22.48
CA ALA A 219 -41.89 38.72 21.93
C ALA A 219 -40.99 39.76 22.61
N GLU A 220 -40.07 40.35 21.84
CA GLU A 220 -39.63 41.72 22.08
C GLU A 220 -40.11 42.60 20.92
N ALA A 221 -41.02 43.50 21.25
CA ALA A 221 -41.66 44.43 20.34
C ALA A 221 -40.69 45.54 19.92
N LYS A 222 -40.56 45.75 18.61
CA LYS A 222 -40.34 47.08 18.03
C LYS A 222 -41.38 47.31 16.94
N GLU A 223 -42.18 48.34 17.17
CA GLU A 223 -43.23 48.82 16.28
C GLU A 223 -42.65 49.42 15.00
N GLY A 224 -43.35 49.16 13.89
CA GLY A 224 -43.37 50.02 12.72
C GLY A 224 -42.78 49.41 11.45
N GLU A 225 -43.54 48.58 10.75
CA GLU A 225 -43.57 48.56 9.27
C GLU A 225 -44.72 47.69 8.74
N GLU A 226 -45.17 48.02 7.53
CA GLU A 226 -46.37 47.54 6.85
C GLU A 226 -46.48 46.01 6.72
N LYS A 227 -47.72 45.49 6.84
CA LYS A 227 -48.07 44.11 6.52
C LYS A 227 -47.76 43.81 5.04
N LYS A 228 -46.63 43.16 4.77
CA LYS A 228 -46.49 42.26 3.62
C LYS A 228 -47.29 40.99 3.92
N GLU A 229 -48.10 40.54 2.96
CA GLU A 229 -48.62 39.17 2.94
C GLU A 229 -47.43 38.20 3.02
N GLU A 230 -47.31 37.48 4.13
CA GLU A 230 -46.41 36.33 4.23
C GLU A 230 -46.91 35.28 3.22
N GLY A 231 -46.15 35.09 2.14
CA GLY A 231 -46.27 33.87 1.33
C GLY A 231 -46.10 32.64 2.22
N PRO A 232 -46.67 31.48 1.84
CA PRO A 232 -46.69 30.29 2.69
C PRO A 232 -45.29 29.93 3.17
N LYS A 233 -45.10 29.80 4.49
CA LYS A 233 -43.83 29.38 5.11
C LYS A 233 -43.36 28.07 4.47
N LYS A 234 -42.12 28.06 3.95
CA LYS A 234 -41.49 26.86 3.36
C LYS A 234 -41.47 25.73 4.40
N LYS A 235 -42.14 24.62 4.07
CA LYS A 235 -42.17 23.42 4.92
C LYS A 235 -40.76 22.82 4.99
N ARG A 236 -40.25 22.60 6.21
CA ARG A 236 -38.96 21.91 6.44
C ARG A 236 -39.19 20.41 6.54
N PHE A 237 -38.34 19.62 5.90
CA PHE A 237 -38.46 18.15 5.88
C PHE A 237 -37.19 17.48 6.43
N ARG A 238 -37.37 16.46 7.28
CA ARG A 238 -36.32 15.51 7.70
C ARG A 238 -36.23 14.37 6.70
N LYS A 239 -35.01 14.02 6.29
CA LYS A 239 -34.73 12.84 5.44
C LYS A 239 -34.59 11.60 6.32
N VAL A 240 -35.31 10.54 6.00
CA VAL A 240 -35.18 9.21 6.62
C VAL A 240 -34.79 8.24 5.52
N ASP A 241 -33.63 7.59 5.65
CA ASP A 241 -33.18 6.62 4.67
C ASP A 241 -34.02 5.35 4.72
N LEU A 242 -34.40 4.86 3.54
CA LEU A 242 -35.21 3.67 3.33
C LEU A 242 -34.32 2.49 2.96
N LYS A 243 -34.81 1.28 3.26
CA LYS A 243 -34.11 0.06 2.88
C LYS A 243 -34.34 -0.24 1.40
N VAL A 244 -33.26 -0.40 0.63
CA VAL A 244 -33.28 -0.81 -0.77
C VAL A 244 -32.75 -2.23 -0.88
N GLU A 245 -33.54 -3.14 -1.45
CA GLU A 245 -33.12 -4.50 -1.78
C GLU A 245 -33.03 -4.65 -3.30
N SER A 246 -31.91 -5.16 -3.79
CA SER A 246 -31.61 -5.25 -5.23
C SER A 246 -31.57 -6.70 -5.68
N GLN A 247 -32.37 -7.05 -6.67
CA GLN A 247 -32.34 -8.32 -7.38
C GLN A 247 -31.84 -8.05 -8.81
N VAL A 248 -30.57 -8.37 -9.05
CA VAL A 248 -29.88 -8.15 -10.34
C VAL A 248 -29.30 -9.47 -10.85
N ASN A 249 -28.89 -9.51 -12.12
CA ASN A 249 -28.38 -10.73 -12.78
C ASN A 249 -26.94 -11.12 -12.39
N GLY A 250 -26.38 -10.50 -11.35
CA GLY A 250 -25.04 -10.81 -10.83
C GLY A 250 -25.02 -12.01 -9.88
N LEU A 251 -23.83 -12.48 -9.53
CA LEU A 251 -23.66 -13.50 -8.49
C LEU A 251 -24.16 -12.98 -7.14
N THR A 252 -24.80 -13.86 -6.37
CA THR A 252 -25.17 -13.52 -4.99
C THR A 252 -23.93 -13.46 -4.10
N ALA A 253 -24.03 -12.81 -2.94
CA ALA A 253 -22.93 -12.81 -1.96
C ALA A 253 -22.52 -14.23 -1.55
N ALA A 254 -23.47 -15.17 -1.48
CA ALA A 254 -23.20 -16.58 -1.19
C ALA A 254 -22.40 -17.26 -2.32
N ASP A 255 -22.75 -16.99 -3.58
CA ASP A 255 -22.01 -17.53 -4.73
C ASP A 255 -20.59 -16.95 -4.82
N VAL A 256 -20.44 -15.64 -4.57
CA VAL A 256 -19.13 -14.98 -4.54
C VAL A 256 -18.25 -15.55 -3.43
N ASN A 257 -18.81 -15.75 -2.23
CA ASN A 257 -18.05 -16.35 -1.12
C ASN A 257 -17.60 -17.77 -1.45
N ARG A 258 -18.49 -18.61 -2.02
CA ARG A 258 -18.13 -19.97 -2.45
C ARG A 258 -17.01 -19.96 -3.50
N ALA A 259 -17.14 -19.13 -4.54
CA ALA A 259 -16.11 -19.02 -5.58
C ALA A 259 -14.78 -18.49 -5.01
N SER A 260 -14.83 -17.60 -4.01
CA SER A 260 -13.64 -17.07 -3.35
C SER A 260 -12.92 -18.12 -2.51
N GLU A 261 -13.66 -19.00 -1.83
CA GLU A 261 -13.08 -20.13 -1.08
C GLU A 261 -12.43 -21.17 -2.00
N GLU A 262 -13.07 -21.46 -3.14
CA GLU A 262 -12.51 -22.32 -4.18
C GLU A 262 -11.21 -21.74 -4.77
N GLU A 263 -11.19 -20.46 -5.11
CA GLU A 263 -9.99 -19.75 -5.59
C GLU A 263 -8.87 -19.75 -4.55
N LEU A 264 -9.18 -19.48 -3.28
CA LEU A 264 -8.18 -19.51 -2.21
C LEU A 264 -7.56 -20.90 -2.05
N THR A 265 -8.35 -21.96 -2.25
CA THR A 265 -7.87 -23.34 -2.20
C THR A 265 -6.90 -23.63 -3.33
N MET A 266 -7.22 -23.20 -4.57
CA MET A 266 -6.34 -23.35 -5.73
C MET A 266 -5.05 -22.53 -5.57
N ALA A 267 -5.16 -21.27 -5.15
CA ALA A 267 -4.01 -20.41 -4.91
C ALA A 267 -3.07 -20.98 -3.82
N GLN A 268 -3.63 -21.59 -2.78
CA GLN A 268 -2.83 -22.25 -1.74
C GLN A 268 -2.11 -23.50 -2.27
N GLN A 269 -2.73 -24.26 -3.19
CA GLN A 269 -2.07 -25.39 -3.86
C GLN A 269 -0.89 -24.92 -4.72
N ASP A 270 -1.10 -23.90 -5.56
CA ASP A 270 -0.04 -23.30 -6.38
C ASP A 270 1.13 -22.80 -5.54
N ARG A 271 0.82 -22.11 -4.43
CA ARG A 271 1.83 -21.65 -3.48
C ARG A 271 2.64 -22.79 -2.88
N VAL A 272 2.00 -23.90 -2.49
CA VAL A 272 2.72 -25.05 -1.94
C VAL A 272 3.61 -25.70 -3.00
N ILE A 273 3.17 -25.77 -4.25
CA ILE A 273 3.98 -26.28 -5.37
C ILE A 273 5.21 -25.39 -5.57
N GLU A 274 5.03 -24.07 -5.65
CA GLU A 274 6.12 -23.12 -5.83
C GLU A 274 7.12 -23.16 -4.65
N GLU A 275 6.62 -23.13 -3.41
CA GLU A 275 7.47 -23.20 -2.22
C GLU A 275 8.23 -24.54 -2.11
N THR A 276 7.63 -25.64 -2.59
CA THR A 276 8.28 -26.96 -2.64
C THR A 276 9.38 -26.97 -3.70
N ALA A 277 9.09 -26.48 -4.90
CA ALA A 277 10.08 -26.36 -5.99
C ALA A 277 11.25 -25.46 -5.59
N ASN A 278 10.98 -24.32 -4.95
CA ASN A 278 12.03 -23.43 -4.44
C ASN A 278 12.90 -24.11 -3.38
N LYS A 279 12.31 -24.92 -2.49
CA LYS A 279 13.07 -25.64 -1.46
C LYS A 279 13.92 -26.76 -2.05
N ARG A 280 13.42 -27.45 -3.08
CA ARG A 280 14.20 -28.43 -3.86
C ARG A 280 15.40 -27.75 -4.52
N ASN A 281 15.19 -26.61 -5.19
CA ASN A 281 16.26 -25.84 -5.84
C ASN A 281 17.30 -25.35 -4.82
N GLU A 282 16.88 -24.93 -3.62
CA GLU A 282 17.79 -24.53 -2.54
C GLU A 282 18.68 -25.70 -2.09
N LEU A 283 18.11 -26.89 -1.92
CA LEU A 283 18.87 -28.10 -1.57
C LEU A 283 19.82 -28.50 -2.69
N GLU A 284 19.36 -28.50 -3.94
CA GLU A 284 20.18 -28.80 -5.12
C GLU A 284 21.36 -27.84 -5.26
N THR A 285 21.12 -26.54 -5.12
CA THR A 285 22.16 -25.51 -5.14
C THR A 285 23.16 -25.74 -4.00
N PHE A 286 22.68 -26.04 -2.79
CA PHE A 286 23.54 -26.33 -1.66
C PHE A 286 24.45 -27.54 -1.92
N VAL A 287 23.94 -28.59 -2.58
CA VAL A 287 24.74 -29.77 -2.93
C VAL A 287 25.86 -29.41 -3.91
N TYR A 288 25.54 -28.67 -4.98
CA TYR A 288 26.52 -28.28 -5.99
C TYR A 288 27.59 -27.31 -5.45
N ASP A 289 27.17 -26.27 -4.73
CA ASP A 289 28.08 -25.25 -4.20
C ASP A 289 29.09 -25.86 -3.21
N ASN A 290 28.62 -26.72 -2.30
CA ASN A 290 29.48 -27.24 -1.26
C ASN A 290 30.46 -28.30 -1.74
N ARG A 291 30.15 -29.03 -2.82
CA ARG A 291 31.14 -29.92 -3.46
C ARG A 291 32.36 -29.13 -3.94
N ASN A 292 32.15 -27.95 -4.51
CA ASN A 292 33.24 -27.05 -4.91
C ASN A 292 33.94 -26.44 -3.70
N HIS A 293 33.17 -25.95 -2.71
CA HIS A 293 33.75 -25.31 -1.53
C HIS A 293 34.65 -26.24 -0.71
N LEU A 294 34.35 -27.54 -0.62
CA LEU A 294 35.19 -28.51 0.10
C LEU A 294 36.59 -28.67 -0.51
N SER A 295 36.71 -28.43 -1.82
CA SER A 295 37.97 -28.52 -2.55
C SER A 295 38.72 -27.17 -2.67
N ASP A 296 38.04 -26.07 -2.37
CA ASP A 296 38.56 -24.70 -2.48
C ASP A 296 38.45 -23.96 -1.14
N LYS A 297 37.34 -23.24 -0.92
CA LYS A 297 37.10 -22.39 0.27
C LYS A 297 37.41 -23.08 1.62
N TYR A 298 37.02 -24.34 1.77
CA TYR A 298 37.09 -25.09 3.02
C TYR A 298 38.27 -26.06 3.07
N SER A 299 39.11 -26.15 2.04
CA SER A 299 40.10 -27.23 1.88
C SER A 299 41.08 -27.35 3.05
N GLU A 300 41.41 -26.23 3.72
CA GLU A 300 42.33 -26.19 4.87
C GLU A 300 41.62 -26.39 6.23
N PHE A 301 40.29 -26.27 6.27
CA PHE A 301 39.48 -26.24 7.51
C PHE A 301 38.71 -27.54 7.76
N VAL A 302 38.78 -28.48 6.81
CA VAL A 302 38.14 -29.79 6.87
C VAL A 302 39.21 -30.88 6.90
N SER A 303 39.04 -31.88 7.76
CA SER A 303 39.94 -33.05 7.74
C SER A 303 39.64 -33.92 6.52
N THR A 304 40.62 -34.67 6.02
CA THR A 304 40.40 -35.60 4.89
C THR A 304 39.24 -36.56 5.18
N SER A 305 39.17 -37.08 6.41
CA SER A 305 38.08 -38.00 6.82
C SER A 305 36.72 -37.32 6.81
N ASP A 306 36.60 -36.09 7.33
CA ASP A 306 35.33 -35.37 7.38
C ASP A 306 34.90 -34.91 5.99
N ARG A 307 35.85 -34.51 5.15
CA ARG A 307 35.61 -34.13 3.76
C ARG A 307 35.06 -35.30 2.98
N ASP A 308 35.74 -36.45 3.00
CA ASP A 308 35.33 -37.63 2.25
C ASP A 308 33.96 -38.15 2.74
N ALA A 309 33.68 -38.05 4.05
CA ALA A 309 32.37 -38.39 4.61
C ALA A 309 31.25 -37.43 4.17
N PHE A 310 31.54 -36.13 4.09
CA PHE A 310 30.56 -35.13 3.65
C PHE A 310 30.35 -35.17 2.14
N ASP A 311 31.40 -35.37 1.33
CA ASP A 311 31.29 -35.60 -0.12
C ASP A 311 30.42 -36.81 -0.43
N ALA A 312 30.58 -37.92 0.31
CA ALA A 312 29.70 -39.08 0.18
C ALA A 312 28.23 -38.71 0.46
N LYS A 313 27.97 -37.90 1.50
CA LYS A 313 26.61 -37.41 1.81
C LYS A 313 26.04 -36.49 0.72
N LEU A 314 26.87 -35.65 0.11
CA LEU A 314 26.45 -34.79 -1.00
C LEU A 314 26.11 -35.62 -2.24
N ASN A 315 26.89 -36.66 -2.55
CA ASN A 315 26.58 -37.61 -3.64
C ASN A 315 25.28 -38.35 -3.38
N ASP A 316 25.10 -38.92 -2.17
CA ASP A 316 23.87 -39.61 -1.78
C ASP A 316 22.64 -38.68 -1.90
N MET A 317 22.81 -37.40 -1.56
CA MET A 317 21.73 -36.40 -1.67
C MET A 317 21.41 -36.07 -3.12
N GLU A 318 22.41 -35.94 -3.98
CA GLU A 318 22.21 -35.72 -5.43
C GLU A 318 21.47 -36.91 -6.04
N ASP A 319 21.91 -38.13 -5.78
CA ASP A 319 21.25 -39.34 -6.25
C ASP A 319 19.80 -39.42 -5.75
N TRP A 320 19.55 -39.04 -4.50
CA TRP A 320 18.20 -38.97 -3.94
C TRP A 320 17.35 -37.90 -4.64
N LEU A 321 17.87 -36.70 -4.89
CA LEU A 321 17.16 -35.60 -5.58
C LEU A 321 16.67 -35.97 -6.98
N TYR A 322 17.40 -36.86 -7.67
CA TYR A 322 17.05 -37.36 -9.01
C TYR A 322 16.30 -38.70 -9.01
N SER A 323 16.06 -39.28 -7.84
CA SER A 323 15.20 -40.45 -7.70
C SER A 323 13.72 -40.07 -7.72
N ASP A 324 12.83 -41.03 -7.97
CA ASP A 324 11.38 -40.81 -7.89
C ASP A 324 10.95 -40.33 -6.48
N GLU A 325 11.62 -40.81 -5.43
CA GLU A 325 11.34 -40.42 -4.04
C GLU A 325 11.71 -38.94 -3.76
N GLY A 326 12.82 -38.49 -4.33
CA GLY A 326 13.25 -37.10 -4.20
C GLY A 326 12.48 -36.15 -5.11
N PHE A 327 12.09 -36.60 -6.31
CA PHE A 327 11.36 -35.77 -7.26
C PHE A 327 9.98 -35.35 -6.74
N ASP A 328 9.22 -36.30 -6.19
CA ASP A 328 7.86 -36.08 -5.67
C ASP A 328 7.81 -35.78 -4.16
N SER A 329 8.95 -35.38 -3.57
CA SER A 329 9.04 -35.14 -2.13
C SER A 329 8.34 -33.86 -1.68
N THR A 330 8.05 -33.77 -0.39
CA THR A 330 7.40 -32.59 0.19
C THR A 330 8.42 -31.53 0.60
N LYS A 331 7.97 -30.26 0.65
CA LYS A 331 8.78 -29.14 1.16
C LYS A 331 9.47 -29.44 2.49
N SER A 332 8.78 -30.07 3.43
CA SER A 332 9.34 -30.40 4.76
C SER A 332 10.47 -31.42 4.68
N VAL A 333 10.40 -32.39 3.74
CA VAL A 333 11.47 -33.36 3.55
C VAL A 333 12.70 -32.68 2.98
N PHE A 334 12.56 -31.86 1.93
CA PHE A 334 13.69 -31.08 1.39
C PHE A 334 14.33 -30.18 2.44
N GLN A 335 13.52 -29.50 3.27
CA GLN A 335 14.02 -28.67 4.37
C GLN A 335 14.81 -29.49 5.39
N THR A 336 14.29 -30.65 5.80
CA THR A 336 14.95 -31.51 6.79
C THR A 336 16.30 -32.01 6.27
N LYS A 337 16.33 -32.48 5.02
CA LYS A 337 17.55 -32.93 4.33
C LYS A 337 18.59 -31.80 4.22
N LEU A 338 18.16 -30.58 3.91
CA LEU A 338 19.02 -29.41 3.86
C LEU A 338 19.60 -29.05 5.24
N ASP A 339 18.78 -29.10 6.29
CA ASP A 339 19.22 -28.80 7.65
C ASP A 339 20.21 -29.84 8.18
N GLU A 340 20.03 -31.11 7.83
CA GLU A 340 20.99 -32.18 8.10
C GLU A 340 22.36 -31.88 7.46
N LEU A 341 22.39 -31.52 6.18
CA LEU A 341 23.64 -31.17 5.49
C LEU A 341 24.29 -29.91 6.08
N ARG A 342 23.50 -28.88 6.38
CA ARG A 342 24.00 -27.66 7.04
C ARG A 342 24.60 -27.95 8.40
N ALA A 343 23.98 -28.82 9.19
CA ALA A 343 24.49 -29.20 10.50
C ALA A 343 25.87 -29.89 10.40
N LEU A 344 26.08 -30.72 9.37
CA LEU A 344 27.37 -31.38 9.12
C LEU A 344 28.46 -30.38 8.70
N LEU A 345 28.12 -29.39 7.85
CA LEU A 345 29.08 -28.39 7.39
C LEU A 345 29.41 -27.32 8.44
N LYS A 346 28.47 -27.05 9.37
CA LYS A 346 28.58 -25.94 10.34
C LYS A 346 29.91 -25.85 11.09
N PRO A 347 30.51 -26.94 11.62
CA PRO A 347 31.80 -26.84 12.29
C PRO A 347 32.92 -26.35 11.38
N VAL A 348 32.93 -26.77 10.12
CA VAL A 348 33.93 -26.35 9.12
C VAL A 348 33.75 -24.87 8.78
N ASP A 349 32.50 -24.44 8.58
CA ASP A 349 32.19 -23.05 8.29
C ASP A 349 32.55 -22.12 9.46
N VAL A 350 32.31 -22.54 10.70
CA VAL A 350 32.73 -21.81 11.91
C VAL A 350 34.25 -21.68 11.99
N ARG A 351 35.01 -22.75 11.69
CA ARG A 351 36.49 -22.69 11.66
C ARG A 351 37.00 -21.73 10.60
N TYR A 352 36.43 -21.80 9.39
CA TYR A 352 36.75 -20.90 8.28
C TYR A 352 36.48 -19.44 8.66
N GLN A 353 35.26 -19.14 9.11
CA GLN A 353 34.84 -17.77 9.43
C GLN A 353 35.66 -17.20 10.58
N ASP A 354 35.88 -17.98 11.64
CA ASP A 354 36.70 -17.55 12.76
C ASP A 354 38.15 -17.29 12.33
N HIS A 355 38.72 -18.11 11.44
CA HIS A 355 40.06 -17.87 10.90
C HIS A 355 40.16 -16.54 10.13
N GLN A 356 39.12 -16.16 9.38
CA GLN A 356 39.08 -14.87 8.67
C GLN A 356 38.95 -13.68 9.64
N ASP A 357 38.12 -13.82 10.69
CA ASP A 357 37.79 -12.72 11.60
C ASP A 357 38.83 -12.52 12.72
N ARG A 358 39.56 -13.57 13.10
CA ARG A 358 40.49 -13.54 14.25
C ARG A 358 41.62 -12.53 14.08
N PRO A 359 42.28 -12.37 12.91
CA PRO A 359 43.32 -11.36 12.74
C PRO A 359 42.84 -9.92 13.00
N GLU A 360 41.61 -9.60 12.60
CA GLU A 360 41.02 -8.28 12.86
C GLU A 360 40.78 -8.08 14.36
N ALA A 361 40.13 -9.04 15.02
CA ALA A 361 39.91 -8.98 16.47
C ALA A 361 41.23 -8.89 17.26
N GLN A 362 42.29 -9.57 16.81
CA GLN A 362 43.63 -9.45 17.38
C GLN A 362 44.19 -8.04 17.23
N ALA A 363 44.06 -7.44 16.04
CA ALA A 363 44.54 -6.09 15.77
C ALA A 363 43.80 -5.06 16.64
N GLU A 364 42.48 -5.19 16.80
CA GLU A 364 41.68 -4.35 17.68
C GLU A 364 42.14 -4.41 19.14
N LEU A 365 42.35 -5.63 19.68
CA LEU A 365 42.81 -5.77 21.06
C LEU A 365 44.22 -5.21 21.24
N LYS A 366 45.13 -5.44 20.29
CA LYS A 366 46.48 -4.85 20.31
C LYS A 366 46.42 -3.32 20.28
N ALA A 367 45.55 -2.73 19.47
CA ALA A 367 45.37 -1.28 19.41
C ALA A 367 44.92 -0.70 20.77
N VAL A 368 43.96 -1.35 21.44
CA VAL A 368 43.49 -0.94 22.77
C VAL A 368 44.61 -1.08 23.83
N ILE A 369 45.38 -2.17 23.78
CA ILE A 369 46.52 -2.38 24.68
C ILE A 369 47.57 -1.27 24.49
N GLU A 370 47.93 -0.97 23.24
CA GLU A 370 48.94 0.06 22.95
C GLU A 370 48.44 1.46 23.29
N GLU A 371 47.16 1.76 23.08
CA GLU A 371 46.52 3.00 23.54
C GLU A 371 46.65 3.16 25.05
N TYR A 372 46.34 2.12 25.83
CA TYR A 372 46.40 2.15 27.28
C TYR A 372 47.84 2.20 27.82
N LYS A 373 48.79 1.51 27.19
CA LYS A 373 50.22 1.66 27.49
C LYS A 373 50.69 3.09 27.21
N LYS A 374 50.26 3.70 26.10
CA LYS A 374 50.62 5.09 25.76
C LYS A 374 50.04 6.07 26.77
N LEU A 375 48.77 5.92 27.14
CA LEU A 375 48.10 6.76 28.14
C LEU A 375 48.78 6.63 29.51
N ALA A 376 49.08 5.40 29.96
CA ALA A 376 49.73 5.17 31.24
C ALA A 376 51.15 5.75 31.34
N ASN A 377 51.80 6.00 30.21
CA ASN A 377 53.14 6.60 30.12
C ASN A 377 53.12 8.03 29.54
N SER A 378 51.93 8.64 29.42
CA SER A 378 51.79 9.97 28.85
C SER A 378 52.35 11.03 29.81
N THR A 379 53.05 12.01 29.24
CA THR A 379 53.48 13.23 29.96
C THR A 379 52.59 14.42 29.63
N ASP A 380 51.45 14.19 28.98
CA ASP A 380 50.49 15.23 28.62
C ASP A 380 49.78 15.79 29.86
N ASP A 381 49.67 17.12 29.95
CA ASP A 381 48.99 17.81 31.05
C ASP A 381 47.50 17.43 31.16
N ALA A 382 46.89 16.91 30.09
CA ALA A 382 45.53 16.38 30.13
C ALA A 382 45.36 15.20 31.11
N TYR A 383 46.45 14.50 31.45
CA TYR A 383 46.45 13.32 32.33
C TYR A 383 47.30 13.51 33.60
N SER A 384 47.79 14.72 33.87
CA SER A 384 48.68 15.01 35.01
C SER A 384 48.03 14.84 36.39
N HIS A 385 46.70 14.69 36.46
CA HIS A 385 45.92 14.44 37.68
C HIS A 385 45.78 12.96 38.06
N TRP A 386 46.24 12.03 37.21
CA TRP A 386 46.26 10.60 37.55
C TRP A 386 47.34 10.33 38.60
N THR A 387 47.02 9.48 39.58
CA THR A 387 48.02 9.03 40.55
C THR A 387 48.95 7.99 39.92
N ASP A 388 50.11 7.78 40.53
CA ASP A 388 51.02 6.70 40.12
C ASP A 388 50.34 5.33 40.20
N ASP A 389 49.48 5.12 41.22
CA ASP A 389 48.70 3.89 41.38
C ASP A 389 47.69 3.68 40.24
N GLU A 390 47.05 4.75 39.75
CA GLU A 390 46.11 4.70 38.63
C GLU A 390 46.83 4.39 37.32
N SER A 391 47.97 5.02 37.08
CA SER A 391 48.82 4.75 35.92
C SER A 391 49.37 3.32 35.95
N ASN A 392 49.80 2.84 37.12
CA ASN A 392 50.25 1.46 37.32
C ASN A 392 49.11 0.46 37.10
N LYS A 393 47.88 0.76 37.55
CA LYS A 393 46.72 -0.10 37.29
C LYS A 393 46.40 -0.19 35.79
N LEU A 394 46.55 0.89 35.03
CA LEU A 394 46.38 0.88 33.58
C LEU A 394 47.49 0.07 32.87
N ARG A 395 48.74 0.15 33.34
CA ARG A 395 49.84 -0.73 32.89
C ARG A 395 49.54 -2.21 33.16
N ASP A 396 49.04 -2.52 34.36
CA ASP A 396 48.72 -3.89 34.77
C ASP A 396 47.59 -4.48 33.93
N VAL A 397 46.52 -3.71 33.67
CA VAL A 397 45.41 -4.12 32.80
C VAL A 397 45.93 -4.42 31.39
N SER A 398 46.77 -3.54 30.84
CA SER A 398 47.38 -3.70 29.52
C SER A 398 48.27 -4.95 29.45
N THR A 399 49.13 -5.14 30.46
CA THR A 399 50.05 -6.28 30.54
C THR A 399 49.29 -7.60 30.66
N LYS A 400 48.25 -7.66 31.49
CA LYS A 400 47.41 -8.88 31.65
C LYS A 400 46.67 -9.23 30.36
N ALA A 401 46.13 -8.23 29.65
CA ALA A 401 45.46 -8.45 28.37
C ALA A 401 46.45 -8.91 27.30
N GLU A 402 47.67 -8.35 27.27
CA GLU A 402 48.75 -8.75 26.36
C GLU A 402 49.24 -10.17 26.64
N THR A 403 49.51 -10.52 27.90
CA THR A 403 49.90 -11.89 28.29
C THR A 403 48.81 -12.89 27.91
N TRP A 404 47.54 -12.59 28.22
CA TRP A 404 46.43 -13.46 27.83
C TRP A 404 46.37 -13.65 26.31
N LEU A 405 46.47 -12.57 25.53
CA LEU A 405 46.44 -12.66 24.07
C LEU A 405 47.62 -13.49 23.55
N PHE A 406 48.82 -13.28 24.09
CA PHE A 406 50.01 -14.05 23.74
C PHE A 406 49.83 -15.55 24.03
N ASP A 407 49.37 -15.90 25.24
CA ASP A 407 49.16 -17.28 25.66
C ASP A 407 48.13 -17.99 24.78
N GLN A 408 47.01 -17.31 24.47
CA GLN A 408 45.95 -17.85 23.61
C GLN A 408 46.43 -18.05 22.16
N LEU A 409 47.17 -17.08 21.60
CA LEU A 409 47.71 -17.20 20.24
C LEU A 409 48.79 -18.29 20.13
N ASN A 410 49.62 -18.44 21.16
CA ASN A 410 50.61 -19.51 21.21
C ASN A 410 49.93 -20.88 21.32
N ALA A 411 48.89 -21.01 22.14
CA ALA A 411 48.09 -22.24 22.20
C ALA A 411 47.41 -22.54 20.85
N GLN A 412 46.83 -21.51 20.21
CA GLN A 412 46.18 -21.63 18.91
C GLN A 412 47.13 -22.05 17.78
N ALA A 413 48.39 -21.60 17.81
CA ALA A 413 49.39 -21.95 16.79
C ALA A 413 49.73 -23.46 16.79
N ASN A 414 49.41 -24.17 17.86
CA ASN A 414 49.64 -25.60 18.00
C ASN A 414 48.42 -26.46 17.64
N VAL A 415 47.31 -25.86 17.20
CA VAL A 415 46.07 -26.56 16.81
C VAL A 415 45.88 -26.52 15.29
N PRO A 416 45.67 -27.68 14.62
CA PRO A 416 45.37 -27.72 13.18
C PRO A 416 44.12 -26.91 12.83
N LEU A 417 44.09 -26.31 11.63
CA LEU A 417 42.92 -25.57 11.14
C LEU A 417 41.65 -26.42 10.98
N THR A 418 41.81 -27.74 10.94
CA THR A 418 40.72 -28.73 10.89
C THR A 418 40.13 -29.05 12.26
N GLN A 419 40.61 -28.45 13.34
CA GLN A 419 40.07 -28.58 14.69
C GLN A 419 39.48 -27.26 15.15
N ASP A 420 38.64 -27.33 16.18
CA ASP A 420 38.01 -26.14 16.73
C ASP A 420 39.08 -25.22 17.34
N PRO A 421 38.96 -23.90 17.12
CA PRO A 421 39.96 -22.96 17.60
C PRO A 421 40.00 -22.89 19.13
N VAL A 422 41.19 -22.72 19.68
CA VAL A 422 41.43 -22.51 21.11
C VAL A 422 40.87 -21.16 21.54
N VAL A 423 41.02 -20.15 20.68
CA VAL A 423 40.51 -18.79 20.90
C VAL A 423 39.76 -18.30 19.66
N THR A 424 38.52 -17.87 19.85
CA THR A 424 37.69 -17.31 18.78
C THR A 424 37.82 -15.79 18.70
N ALA A 425 37.51 -15.22 17.54
CA ALA A 425 37.38 -13.78 17.35
C ALA A 425 36.39 -13.15 18.35
N ASP A 426 35.27 -13.84 18.63
CA ASP A 426 34.29 -13.41 19.64
C ASP A 426 34.88 -13.38 21.06
N GLN A 427 35.67 -14.38 21.44
CA GLN A 427 36.36 -14.39 22.74
C GLN A 427 37.37 -13.25 22.85
N ILE A 428 38.11 -12.94 21.77
CA ILE A 428 39.02 -11.79 21.74
C ILE A 428 38.24 -10.48 21.88
N ARG A 429 37.13 -10.32 21.16
CA ARG A 429 36.27 -9.13 21.27
C ARG A 429 35.65 -8.99 22.66
N LYS A 430 35.24 -10.08 23.31
CA LYS A 430 34.86 -10.09 24.74
C LYS A 430 36.01 -9.61 25.63
N LYS A 431 37.24 -10.06 25.36
CA LYS A 431 38.43 -9.57 26.09
C LYS A 431 38.67 -8.07 25.91
N ILE A 432 38.39 -7.51 24.74
CA ILE A 432 38.44 -6.06 24.51
C ILE A 432 37.46 -5.35 25.45
N VAL A 433 36.22 -5.82 25.52
CA VAL A 433 35.19 -5.24 26.40
C VAL A 433 35.61 -5.30 27.86
N GLU A 434 36.11 -6.44 28.33
CA GLU A 434 36.64 -6.60 29.70
C GLU A 434 37.80 -5.62 29.97
N THR A 435 38.75 -5.52 29.05
CA THR A 435 39.93 -4.65 29.18
C THR A 435 39.52 -3.19 29.24
N ARG A 436 38.56 -2.77 28.40
CA ARG A 436 38.00 -1.42 28.42
C ARG A 436 37.24 -1.12 29.71
N ALA A 437 36.43 -2.05 30.19
CA ALA A 437 35.68 -1.87 31.44
C ALA A 437 36.61 -1.66 32.66
N LEU A 438 37.76 -2.35 32.70
CA LEU A 438 38.75 -2.18 33.77
C LEU A 438 39.51 -0.84 33.70
N ALA A 439 39.73 -0.31 32.49
CA ALA A 439 40.41 0.97 32.28
C ALA A 439 39.48 2.19 32.41
N LEU A 440 38.18 2.02 32.13
CA LEU A 440 37.18 3.10 32.05
C LEU A 440 37.19 4.06 33.25
N PRO A 441 37.25 3.60 34.53
CA PRO A 441 37.23 4.50 35.68
C PRO A 441 38.45 5.42 35.78
N ILE A 442 39.56 5.04 35.15
CA ILE A 442 40.81 5.80 35.15
C ILE A 442 40.77 6.82 34.00
N ILE A 443 40.50 6.33 32.79
CA ILE A 443 40.58 7.15 31.57
C ILE A 443 39.49 8.24 31.49
N THR A 444 38.38 8.09 32.21
CA THR A 444 37.27 9.08 32.23
C THR A 444 37.31 10.02 33.43
N LYS A 445 38.31 9.89 34.31
CA LYS A 445 38.42 10.72 35.51
C LYS A 445 38.66 12.19 35.11
N PRO A 446 37.77 13.14 35.49
CA PRO A 446 37.92 14.54 35.12
C PRO A 446 39.08 15.20 35.88
N LYS A 447 39.77 16.16 35.21
CA LYS A 447 40.80 16.97 35.85
C LYS A 447 40.16 17.83 36.97
N PRO A 448 40.74 17.88 38.18
CA PRO A 448 40.22 18.72 39.25
C PRO A 448 40.17 20.18 38.79
N LEU A 449 39.01 20.84 38.98
CA LEU A 449 38.89 22.27 38.70
C LEU A 449 39.87 23.05 39.60
N PRO A 450 40.55 24.08 39.09
CA PRO A 450 41.42 24.92 39.91
C PRO A 450 40.62 25.52 41.06
N LYS A 451 41.16 25.43 42.29
CA LYS A 451 40.54 26.05 43.46
C LYS A 451 40.44 27.57 43.23
N VAL A 452 39.21 28.07 43.10
CA VAL A 452 38.94 29.51 43.19
C VAL A 452 39.07 29.88 44.66
N GLU A 453 40.13 30.60 45.03
CA GLU A 453 40.23 31.19 46.37
C GLU A 453 39.16 32.28 46.53
N PRO A 454 38.45 32.36 47.68
CA PRO A 454 37.54 33.47 47.93
C PRO A 454 38.34 34.78 47.99
N PRO A 455 37.82 35.90 47.44
CA PRO A 455 38.53 37.16 47.47
C PRO A 455 38.75 37.61 48.91
N ALA A 456 40.00 37.97 49.23
CA ALA A 456 40.38 38.55 50.52
C ALA A 456 39.63 39.88 50.75
N ALA A 457 39.20 40.10 52.00
CA ALA A 457 38.49 41.29 52.45
C ALA A 457 39.26 42.59 52.13
N PRO A 458 38.57 43.69 51.75
CA PRO A 458 39.22 44.91 51.31
C PRO A 458 39.86 45.66 52.49
N VAL A 459 41.12 46.06 52.29
CA VAL A 459 41.81 47.04 53.13
C VAL A 459 41.27 48.42 52.77
N THR A 460 40.77 49.13 53.78
CA THR A 460 40.28 50.50 53.71
C THR A 460 41.40 51.47 53.32
N SER A 461 41.20 52.25 52.27
CA SER A 461 41.80 53.57 52.09
C SER A 461 40.68 54.60 51.97
N ASN A 462 40.61 55.51 52.94
CA ASN A 462 39.91 56.78 52.80
C ASN A 462 40.55 57.57 51.67
N ASP A 463 39.76 58.03 50.70
CA ASP A 463 39.66 59.47 50.44
C ASP A 463 38.36 59.78 49.67
N GLU A 464 37.79 60.92 50.05
CA GLU A 464 36.44 61.40 49.77
C GLU A 464 36.23 61.97 48.36
N ASP A 465 34.94 61.93 47.99
CA ASP A 465 34.18 62.92 47.22
C ASP A 465 34.45 63.14 45.71
N THR A 466 33.50 62.70 44.86
CA THR A 466 32.30 63.51 44.56
C THR A 466 31.24 62.73 43.76
N LYS A 467 29.99 63.16 43.97
CA LYS A 467 28.71 62.54 43.63
C LYS A 467 28.26 62.69 42.17
N GLU A 468 27.22 61.88 41.89
CA GLU A 468 26.13 61.96 40.91
C GLU A 468 26.25 60.95 39.76
N GLY A 469 25.32 60.03 39.52
CA GLY A 469 23.95 59.90 40.04
C GLY A 469 22.99 59.63 38.89
N ASP A 470 22.57 58.37 38.79
CA ASP A 470 21.18 57.95 38.62
C ASP A 470 20.74 57.24 37.31
N LYS A 471 20.04 56.12 37.58
CA LYS A 471 19.05 55.31 36.83
C LYS A 471 19.48 54.45 35.64
N MET A 472 19.41 53.11 35.72
CA MET A 472 18.37 52.13 36.12
C MET A 472 17.45 51.66 34.98
N ASP A 473 17.28 50.33 35.02
CA ASP A 473 16.26 49.41 34.49
C ASP A 473 16.31 49.07 32.99
N LEU A 474 16.67 47.83 32.61
CA LEU A 474 16.07 46.49 32.88
C LEU A 474 14.75 46.29 32.14
N ASP A 475 14.86 45.59 31.01
CA ASP A 475 14.15 44.34 30.73
C ASP A 475 15.15 43.31 30.17
#